data_AF-M0P625-F1
#
_entry.id   AF-M0P625-F1
#
_cell.length_a   1.000
_cell.length_b   1.000
_cell.length_c   1.000
_cell.angle_alpha   90.00
_cell.angle_beta   90.00
_cell.angle_gamma   90.00
#
_symmetry.space_group_name_H-M   'P 1'
#
loop_
_entity.id
_entity.type
_entity.pdbx_description
1 polymer ?
#
loop_
_entity_poly.entity_id
_entity_poly.type
_entity_poly.pdbx_seq_one_letter_code
_entity_poly.pdbx_strand_id
1 'polypeptide(L)'
;MREDQTTQAILRFARGDSGATVVARTSALRDDLPVVGRGQVVEPWSPTATKVAQRYRRLGGEFTLSDVADAVDVGKRQVRRVLRELVEAGYLRRIGGGDGLANVYEAADVPGAGEVELPERDDAVAAEPGRTASNQYYTWNVR
;
A
#
# COMPACT_ATOMS: atom_id res chain seq x y z
N MET A 1 -5.30 -10.42 -30.41
CA MET A 1 -5.66 -10.70 -29.01
C MET A 1 -4.42 -10.52 -28.15
N ARG A 2 -4.29 -9.40 -27.42
CA ARG A 2 -3.37 -9.38 -26.26
C ARG A 2 -4.16 -10.03 -25.14
N GLU A 3 -3.85 -11.30 -24.88
CA GLU A 3 -4.43 -12.02 -23.75
C GLU A 3 -4.18 -11.22 -22.48
N ASP A 4 -5.23 -10.99 -21.70
CA ASP A 4 -5.14 -10.29 -20.42
C ASP A 4 -4.39 -11.15 -19.41
N GLN A 5 -3.06 -10.99 -19.42
CA GLN A 5 -2.11 -11.72 -18.58
C GLN A 5 -2.40 -11.55 -17.08
N THR A 6 -2.95 -10.40 -16.67
CA THR A 6 -3.29 -10.11 -15.27
C THR A 6 -4.44 -11.01 -14.82
N THR A 7 -5.51 -11.08 -15.62
CA THR A 7 -6.66 -11.96 -15.33
C THR A 7 -6.26 -13.42 -15.32
N GLN A 8 -5.44 -13.87 -16.28
CA GLN A 8 -4.94 -15.25 -16.30
C GLN A 8 -4.08 -15.57 -15.07
N ALA A 9 -3.23 -14.63 -14.63
CA ALA A 9 -2.42 -14.80 -13.43
C ALA A 9 -3.30 -14.91 -12.17
N ILE A 10 -4.29 -14.02 -12.03
CA ILE A 10 -5.23 -14.02 -10.89
C ILE A 10 -5.98 -15.36 -10.82
N LEU A 11 -6.57 -15.81 -11.92
CA LEU A 11 -7.34 -17.07 -11.97
C LEU A 11 -6.46 -18.31 -11.74
N ARG A 12 -5.18 -18.27 -12.14
CA ARG A 12 -4.24 -19.37 -11.88
C ARG A 12 -3.94 -19.54 -10.39
N PHE A 13 -3.84 -18.44 -9.64
CA PHE A 13 -3.62 -18.48 -8.19
C PHE A 13 -4.86 -18.99 -7.42
N ALA A 14 -6.06 -18.70 -7.92
CA ALA A 14 -7.31 -19.18 -7.33
C ALA A 14 -7.63 -20.65 -7.69
N ARG A 15 -6.85 -21.28 -8.58
CA ARG A 15 -7.09 -22.67 -9.02
C ARG A 15 -6.82 -23.65 -7.88
N GLY A 16 -7.79 -24.53 -7.60
CA GLY A 16 -7.64 -25.61 -6.60
C GLY A 16 -8.23 -25.30 -5.22
N ASP A 17 -9.22 -24.40 -5.13
CA ASP A 17 -9.93 -24.07 -3.89
C ASP A 17 -9.02 -23.51 -2.78
N SER A 18 -7.87 -22.96 -3.19
CA SER A 18 -6.85 -22.39 -2.30
C SER A 18 -7.38 -21.21 -1.48
N GLY A 19 -8.41 -20.51 -1.98
CA GLY A 19 -9.00 -19.39 -1.28
C GLY A 19 -8.16 -18.14 -1.20
N ALA A 20 -7.26 -17.97 -2.16
CA ALA A 20 -6.33 -16.86 -2.17
C ALA A 20 -7.03 -15.50 -2.40
N THR A 21 -6.77 -14.54 -1.51
CA THR A 21 -7.10 -13.13 -1.75
C THR A 21 -6.00 -12.50 -2.60
N VAL A 22 -6.35 -11.99 -3.78
CA VAL A 22 -5.40 -11.31 -4.67
C VAL A 22 -5.60 -9.80 -4.62
N VAL A 23 -4.56 -9.08 -4.21
CA VAL A 23 -4.55 -7.60 -4.21
C VAL A 23 -3.96 -7.09 -5.52
N ALA A 24 -4.78 -6.41 -6.32
CA ALA A 24 -4.35 -5.80 -7.58
C ALA A 24 -4.30 -4.28 -7.47
N ARG A 25 -3.12 -3.69 -7.68
CA ARG A 25 -2.94 -2.22 -7.71
C ARG A 25 -3.19 -1.69 -9.13
N THR A 26 -4.42 -1.82 -9.62
CA THR A 26 -4.84 -1.33 -10.94
C THR A 26 -6.31 -0.92 -10.91
N SER A 27 -6.65 0.11 -11.68
CA SER A 27 -8.04 0.48 -11.95
C SER A 27 -8.64 -0.27 -13.14
N ALA A 28 -7.82 -1.03 -13.87
CA ALA A 28 -8.22 -1.74 -15.08
C ALA A 28 -8.45 -3.23 -14.83
N LEU A 29 -9.05 -3.58 -13.69
CA LEU A 29 -9.57 -4.94 -13.50
C LEU A 29 -10.77 -5.12 -14.43
N ARG A 30 -10.89 -6.29 -15.05
CA ARG A 30 -12.10 -6.62 -15.80
C ARG A 30 -13.30 -6.74 -14.85
N ASP A 31 -14.45 -6.33 -15.34
CA ASP A 31 -15.69 -6.28 -14.56
C ASP A 31 -16.24 -7.68 -14.22
N ASP A 32 -15.75 -8.73 -14.88
CA ASP A 32 -16.14 -10.13 -14.62
C ASP A 32 -15.31 -10.82 -13.53
N LEU A 33 -14.33 -10.13 -12.94
CA LEU A 33 -13.62 -10.62 -11.78
C LEU A 33 -14.37 -10.30 -10.47
N PRO A 34 -14.47 -11.23 -9.52
CA PRO A 34 -15.07 -10.96 -8.21
C PRO A 34 -14.16 -10.01 -7.42
N VAL A 35 -14.63 -8.78 -7.22
CA VAL A 35 -13.95 -7.76 -6.42
C VAL A 35 -14.65 -7.62 -5.07
N VAL A 36 -14.00 -8.15 -4.03
CA VAL A 36 -14.54 -8.18 -2.65
C VAL A 36 -14.26 -6.90 -1.87
N GLY A 37 -13.39 -6.02 -2.38
CA GLY A 37 -13.08 -4.73 -1.80
C GLY A 37 -12.33 -3.84 -2.79
N ARG A 38 -12.51 -2.53 -2.68
CA ARG A 38 -11.74 -1.53 -3.44
C ARG A 38 -11.11 -0.54 -2.48
N GLY A 39 -9.79 -0.52 -2.42
CA GLY A 39 -9.05 0.60 -1.86
C GLY A 39 -8.93 1.71 -2.91
N GLN A 40 -9.57 2.85 -2.68
CA GLN A 40 -9.32 4.04 -3.50
C GLN A 40 -8.19 4.85 -2.86
N VAL A 41 -7.21 5.24 -3.67
CA VAL A 41 -6.20 6.22 -3.25
C VAL A 41 -6.88 7.58 -3.28
N VAL A 42 -7.28 8.09 -2.12
CA VAL A 42 -7.93 9.40 -1.98
C VAL A 42 -6.94 10.52 -2.30
N GLU A 43 -5.70 10.40 -1.80
CA GLU A 43 -4.65 11.37 -2.05
C GLU A 43 -3.27 10.69 -2.09
N PRO A 44 -2.49 10.87 -3.17
CA PRO A 44 -1.12 10.38 -3.22
C PRO A 44 -0.18 11.30 -2.45
N TRP A 45 0.83 10.70 -1.80
CA TRP A 45 1.90 11.47 -1.18
C TRP A 45 2.68 12.30 -2.20
N SER A 46 2.98 13.56 -1.85
CA SER A 46 3.80 14.42 -2.70
C SER A 46 5.17 13.81 -3.02
N PRO A 47 5.84 14.18 -4.13
CA PRO A 47 7.19 13.71 -4.44
C PRO A 47 8.19 14.03 -3.32
N THR A 48 8.02 15.17 -2.64
CA THR A 48 8.86 15.54 -1.48
C THR A 48 8.62 14.60 -0.32
N ALA A 49 7.36 14.31 0.02
CA ALA A 49 7.02 13.36 1.07
C ALA A 49 7.58 11.96 0.77
N THR A 50 7.51 11.54 -0.49
CA THR A 50 8.11 10.28 -0.96
C THR A 50 9.62 10.26 -0.76
N LYS A 51 10.34 11.34 -1.13
CA LYS A 51 11.79 11.45 -0.93
C LYS A 51 12.18 11.42 0.55
N VAL A 52 11.48 12.20 1.38
CA VAL A 52 11.65 12.18 2.84
C VAL A 52 11.42 10.77 3.40
N ALA A 53 10.38 10.08 2.92
CA ALA A 53 10.07 8.73 3.36
C ALA A 53 11.11 7.68 2.95
N GLN A 54 11.62 7.77 1.73
CA GLN A 54 12.74 6.93 1.30
C GLN A 54 14.00 7.21 2.12
N ARG A 55 14.24 8.48 2.50
CA ARG A 55 15.43 8.85 3.26
C ARG A 55 15.40 8.27 4.67
N TYR A 56 14.34 8.50 5.44
CA TYR A 56 14.31 8.01 6.83
C TYR A 56 14.33 6.48 6.89
N ARG A 57 13.70 5.78 5.93
CA ARG A 57 13.74 4.30 5.86
C ARG A 57 15.15 3.74 5.68
N ARG A 58 16.06 4.50 5.08
CA ARG A 58 17.47 4.11 4.93
C ARG A 58 18.30 4.35 6.19
N LEU A 59 17.84 5.19 7.12
CA LEU A 59 18.54 5.45 8.38
C LEU A 59 18.39 4.27 9.36
N GLY A 60 17.28 3.52 9.28
CA GLY A 60 17.12 2.22 9.94
C GLY A 60 17.01 2.27 11.47
N GLY A 61 16.93 3.45 12.06
CA GLY A 61 16.82 3.66 13.51
C GLY A 61 16.29 5.06 13.82
N GLU A 62 16.55 5.54 15.04
CA GLU A 62 16.19 6.89 15.46
C GLU A 62 16.90 7.95 14.59
N PHE A 63 16.18 9.02 14.26
CA PHE A 63 16.73 10.09 13.42
C PHE A 63 16.14 11.44 13.79
N THR A 64 16.86 12.50 13.43
CA THR A 64 16.44 13.88 13.62
C THR A 64 15.98 14.51 12.32
N LEU A 65 15.36 15.69 12.43
CA LEU A 65 15.01 16.51 11.27
C LEU A 65 16.24 16.81 10.38
N SER A 66 17.41 17.05 10.97
CA SER A 66 18.62 17.40 10.22
C SER A 66 19.14 16.22 9.40
N ASP A 67 19.12 15.01 9.95
CA ASP A 67 19.57 13.79 9.25
C ASP A 67 18.79 13.51 7.95
N VAL A 68 17.54 13.95 7.92
CA VAL A 68 16.69 13.93 6.74
C VAL A 68 16.96 15.17 5.88
N ALA A 69 16.85 16.38 6.44
CA ALA A 69 16.90 17.61 5.68
C ALA A 69 18.23 17.83 4.95
N ASP A 70 19.35 17.37 5.51
CA ASP A 70 20.66 17.51 4.86
C ASP A 70 20.81 16.57 3.64
N ALA A 71 19.94 15.56 3.53
CA ALA A 71 19.95 14.57 2.45
C ALA A 71 18.82 14.76 1.42
N VAL A 72 17.85 15.63 1.68
CA VAL A 72 16.78 15.95 0.73
C VAL A 72 16.93 17.41 0.34
N ASP A 73 17.07 17.70 -0.96
CA ASP A 73 17.24 19.05 -1.52
C ASP A 73 15.96 19.91 -1.39
N VAL A 74 15.52 20.13 -0.16
CA VAL A 74 14.33 20.90 0.24
C VAL A 74 14.59 21.58 1.60
N GLY A 75 13.91 22.70 1.83
CA GLY A 75 14.11 23.46 3.07
C GLY A 75 13.68 22.71 4.34
N LYS A 76 14.39 22.95 5.44
CA LYS A 76 14.11 22.36 6.78
C LYS A 76 12.66 22.54 7.24
N ARG A 77 12.02 23.67 6.88
CA ARG A 77 10.61 23.94 7.19
C ARG A 77 9.67 22.96 6.48
N GLN A 78 9.96 22.61 5.23
CA GLN A 78 9.16 21.69 4.44
C GLN A 78 9.35 20.25 4.92
N VAL A 79 10.59 19.85 5.24
CA VAL A 79 10.87 18.56 5.87
C VAL A 79 10.13 18.42 7.19
N ARG A 80 10.13 19.47 8.04
CA ARG A 80 9.37 19.48 9.29
C ARG A 80 7.88 19.24 9.07
N ARG A 81 7.29 19.91 8.07
CA ARG A 81 5.86 19.77 7.72
C ARG A 81 5.55 18.32 7.34
N VAL A 82 6.36 17.75 6.46
CA VAL A 82 6.20 16.36 5.99
C VAL A 82 6.38 15.36 7.13
N LEU A 83 7.41 15.51 7.98
CA LEU A 83 7.60 14.62 9.12
C LEU A 83 6.41 14.67 10.09
N ARG A 84 5.79 15.84 10.27
CA ARG A 84 4.56 15.95 11.06
C ARG A 84 3.40 15.20 10.42
N GLU A 85 3.17 15.38 9.12
CA GLU A 85 2.12 14.63 8.39
C GLU A 85 2.33 13.12 8.50
N LEU A 86 3.58 12.65 8.43
CA LEU A 86 3.92 11.24 8.59
C LEU A 86 3.70 10.72 10.01
N VAL A 87 3.89 11.56 11.04
CA VAL A 87 3.54 11.22 12.43
C VAL A 87 2.03 11.14 12.61
N GLU A 88 1.28 12.13 12.08
CA GLU A 88 -0.19 12.15 12.13
C GLU A 88 -0.80 10.95 11.40
N ALA A 89 -0.20 10.55 10.29
CA ALA A 89 -0.55 9.37 9.53
C ALA A 89 -0.06 8.04 10.15
N GLY A 90 0.64 8.09 11.29
CA GLY A 90 1.10 6.91 12.02
C GLY A 90 2.30 6.19 11.37
N TYR A 91 2.97 6.76 10.37
CA TYR A 91 4.20 6.19 9.79
C TYR A 91 5.43 6.39 10.69
N LEU A 92 5.41 7.43 11.52
CA LEU A 92 6.51 7.79 12.40
C LEU A 92 5.99 8.00 13.83
N ARG A 93 6.85 7.72 14.81
CA ARG A 93 6.65 8.16 16.20
C ARG A 93 7.69 9.21 16.55
N ARG A 94 7.27 10.24 17.28
CA ARG A 94 8.20 11.17 17.92
C ARG A 94 8.50 10.65 19.32
N ILE A 95 9.75 10.28 19.55
CA ILE A 95 10.22 9.66 20.79
C ILE A 95 11.03 10.60 21.68
N GLY A 96 11.41 11.77 21.15
CA GLY A 96 12.18 12.75 21.91
C GLY A 96 12.17 14.16 21.34
N GLY A 97 12.79 15.06 22.11
CA GLY A 97 12.95 16.49 21.81
C GLY A 97 11.98 17.37 22.60
N GLY A 98 12.54 18.32 23.35
CA GLY A 98 11.86 19.39 24.09
C GLY A 98 12.48 20.75 23.78
N ASP A 99 12.19 21.79 24.58
CA ASP A 99 12.72 23.14 24.34
C ASP A 99 14.25 23.14 24.24
N GLY A 100 14.76 23.60 23.10
CA GLY A 100 16.18 23.65 22.80
C GLY A 100 16.82 22.34 22.30
N LEU A 101 16.11 21.22 22.27
CA LEU A 101 16.61 19.94 21.77
C LEU A 101 16.04 19.58 20.40
N ALA A 102 16.82 18.86 19.60
CA ALA A 102 16.36 18.35 18.31
C ALA A 102 15.25 17.30 18.53
N ASN A 103 14.18 17.38 17.72
CA ASN A 103 13.17 16.34 17.70
C ASN A 103 13.75 15.04 17.15
N VAL A 104 13.51 13.96 17.86
CA VAL A 104 13.92 12.60 17.49
C VAL A 104 12.69 11.80 17.09
N TYR A 105 12.80 11.10 15.97
CA TYR A 105 11.76 10.30 15.34
C TYR A 105 12.26 8.88 15.13
N GLU A 106 11.32 7.95 15.09
CA GLU A 106 11.54 6.56 14.66
C GLU A 106 10.41 6.12 13.73
N ALA A 107 10.66 5.05 12.96
CA ALA A 107 9.61 4.41 12.18
C ALA A 107 8.61 3.71 13.10
N ALA A 108 7.31 3.80 12.78
CA ALA A 108 6.30 3.01 13.44
C ALA A 108 6.27 1.58 12.85
N ASP A 109 6.02 0.58 13.71
CA ASP A 109 5.98 -0.83 13.31
C ASP A 109 4.79 -1.15 12.37
N VAL A 110 3.66 -0.48 12.56
CA VAL A 110 2.45 -0.63 11.76
C VAL A 110 1.91 0.77 11.41
N PRO A 111 1.97 1.19 10.13
CA PRO A 111 1.43 2.48 9.72
C PRO A 111 -0.10 2.45 9.61
N GLY A 112 -0.81 3.28 10.38
CA GLY A 112 -2.27 3.31 10.34
C GLY A 112 -2.88 3.98 9.10
N ALA A 113 -2.13 4.78 8.34
CA ALA A 113 -2.66 5.49 7.18
C ALA A 113 -2.61 4.65 5.89
N GLY A 114 -3.78 4.51 5.25
CA GLY A 114 -3.96 3.72 4.03
C GLY A 114 -4.42 2.29 4.30
N GLU A 115 -4.78 1.97 5.55
CA GLU A 115 -5.43 0.72 5.89
C GLU A 115 -6.88 0.74 5.40
N VAL A 116 -7.24 -0.30 4.65
CA VAL A 116 -8.62 -0.61 4.29
C VAL A 116 -8.89 -1.97 4.89
N GLU A 117 -9.86 -2.03 5.79
CA GLU A 117 -10.35 -3.31 6.28
C GLU A 117 -11.00 -4.05 5.10
N LEU A 118 -10.41 -5.19 4.76
CA LEU A 118 -11.03 -6.12 3.84
C LEU A 118 -12.06 -6.93 4.61
N PRO A 119 -13.23 -7.22 4.02
CA PRO A 119 -14.19 -8.12 4.64
C PRO A 119 -13.55 -9.50 4.90
N GLU A 120 -14.03 -10.19 5.94
CA GLU A 120 -13.62 -11.56 6.17
C GLU A 120 -13.95 -12.43 4.96
N ARG A 121 -13.14 -13.46 4.72
CA ARG A 121 -13.26 -14.30 3.53
C ARG A 121 -14.66 -14.89 3.39
N ASP A 122 -15.24 -15.35 4.49
CA ASP A 122 -16.55 -16.01 4.46
C ASP A 122 -17.66 -15.01 4.10
N ASP A 123 -17.57 -13.78 4.59
CA ASP A 123 -18.47 -12.68 4.20
C ASP A 123 -18.27 -12.27 2.74
N ALA A 124 -17.02 -12.25 2.28
CA ALA A 124 -16.63 -11.89 0.93
C ALA A 124 -17.10 -12.91 -0.13
N VAL A 125 -17.16 -14.19 0.24
CA VAL A 125 -17.65 -15.29 -0.62
C VAL A 125 -19.17 -15.43 -0.52
N ALA A 126 -19.77 -15.08 0.63
CA ALA A 126 -21.22 -15.11 0.84
C ALA A 126 -21.95 -13.91 0.20
N ALA A 127 -21.29 -12.77 0.05
CA ALA A 127 -21.80 -11.66 -0.76
C ALA A 127 -22.00 -12.14 -2.20
N GLU A 128 -23.18 -11.89 -2.82
CA GLU A 128 -23.48 -12.38 -4.18
C GLU A 128 -22.31 -12.03 -5.12
N PRO A 129 -21.52 -13.02 -5.58
CA PRO A 129 -20.48 -12.74 -6.55
C PRO A 129 -21.20 -12.26 -7.81
N GLY A 130 -20.71 -11.15 -8.37
CA GLY A 130 -21.19 -10.64 -9.66
C GLY A 130 -21.33 -11.83 -10.61
N ARG A 131 -22.58 -12.12 -10.99
CA ARG A 131 -22.95 -13.36 -11.68
C ARG A 131 -22.03 -13.57 -12.88
N THR A 132 -21.25 -14.65 -12.89
CA THR A 132 -21.10 -15.55 -14.05
C THR A 132 -20.35 -16.81 -13.63
N ALA A 133 -21.04 -17.95 -13.66
CA ALA A 133 -20.43 -19.27 -13.65
C ALA A 133 -19.71 -19.50 -14.98
N SER A 134 -18.48 -18.99 -15.12
CA SER A 134 -17.67 -19.29 -16.29
C SER A 134 -16.94 -20.61 -16.07
N ASN A 135 -17.62 -21.71 -16.42
CA ASN A 135 -17.00 -23.03 -16.52
C ASN A 135 -16.14 -23.09 -17.81
N GLN A 136 -15.12 -22.22 -17.91
CA GLN A 136 -14.21 -22.23 -19.06
C GLN A 136 -13.07 -23.21 -18.80
N TYR A 137 -13.15 -24.36 -19.48
CA TYR A 137 -12.08 -25.32 -19.58
C TYR A 137 -10.93 -24.72 -20.40
N TYR A 138 -9.96 -24.11 -19.71
CA TYR A 138 -8.68 -23.73 -20.32
C TYR A 138 -7.82 -25.00 -20.48
N THR A 139 -7.98 -25.68 -21.62
CA THR A 139 -7.03 -26.71 -22.06
C THR A 139 -5.89 -26.00 -22.78
N TRP A 140 -4.73 -25.92 -22.13
CA TRP A 140 -3.50 -25.56 -22.83
C TRP A 140 -2.77 -26.86 -23.21
N ASN A 141 -2.71 -27.14 -24.51
CA ASN A 141 -1.77 -28.12 -25.06
C ASN A 141 -0.36 -27.54 -24.90
N VAL A 142 0.44 -28.17 -24.05
CA VAL A 142 1.88 -27.89 -23.93
C VAL A 142 2.57 -28.58 -25.10
N ARG A 143 3.40 -27.83 -25.83
CA ARG A 143 4.35 -28.40 -26.80
C ARG A 143 5.75 -27.97 -26.40
#